data_AF-A0A392RH67-F1
#
_entry.id   AF-A0A392RH67-F1
#
_cell.length_a   1.000
_cell.length_b   1.000
_cell.length_c   1.000
_cell.angle_alpha   90.00
_cell.angle_beta   90.00
_cell.angle_gamma   90.00
#
_symmetry.space_group_name_H-M   'P 1'
#
loop_
_entity.id
_entity.type
_entity.pdbx_description
1 polymer ?
#
loop_
_entity_poly.entity_id
_entity_poly.type
_entity_poly.pdbx_seq_one_letter_code
_entity_poly.pdbx_strand_id
1 'polypeptide(L)' 'MITRAKNMLELECPGVVSCSDILATATRDLVVVVGGPFYELDFGRKDSVESKAIDAENKYPLPTMTMSQ' A
#
# COMPACT_ATOMS: atom_id res chain seq x y z
N MET A 1 -7.69 -1.17 -9.88
CA MET A 1 -6.33 -1.47 -10.38
C MET A 1 -5.67 -2.58 -9.57
N ILE A 2 -5.58 -2.46 -8.24
CA ILE A 2 -4.99 -3.48 -7.35
C ILE A 2 -5.59 -4.89 -7.54
N THR A 3 -6.90 -5.02 -7.68
CA THR A 3 -7.55 -6.32 -7.94
C THR A 3 -7.06 -7.01 -9.22
N ARG A 4 -6.74 -6.25 -10.27
CA ARG A 4 -6.21 -6.83 -11.52
C ARG A 4 -4.81 -7.38 -11.31
N ALA A 5 -3.94 -6.61 -10.65
CA ALA A 5 -2.59 -7.05 -10.30
C ALA A 5 -2.62 -8.29 -9.40
N LYS A 6 -3.46 -8.28 -8.36
CA LYS A 6 -3.65 -9.43 -7.46
C LYS A 6 -4.10 -10.66 -8.22
N ASN A 7 -5.10 -10.55 -9.10
CA ASN A 7 -5.59 -11.70 -9.88
C ASN A 7 -4.51 -12.29 -10.79
N MET A 8 -3.70 -11.44 -11.44
CA MET A 8 -2.59 -11.92 -12.28
C MET A 8 -1.53 -12.64 -11.45
N LEU A 9 -1.15 -12.08 -10.30
CA LEU A 9 -0.17 -12.68 -9.40
C LEU A 9 -0.69 -13.99 -8.79
N GLU A 10 -1.98 -14.09 -8.47
CA GLU A 10 -2.57 -15.34 -7.98
C GLU A 10 -2.63 -16.44 -9.04
N LEU A 11 -2.70 -16.09 -10.33
CA LEU A 11 -2.60 -17.07 -11.41
C LEU A 11 -1.18 -17.63 -11.56
N GLU A 12 -0.17 -16.82 -11.28
CA GLU A 12 1.25 -17.18 -11.44
C GLU A 12 1.85 -17.80 -10.16
N CYS A 13 1.50 -17.26 -9.00
CA CYS A 13 2.01 -17.65 -7.68
C CYS A 13 0.91 -17.59 -6.60
N PRO A 14 0.02 -18.60 -6.55
CA PRO A 14 -1.13 -18.61 -5.64
C PRO A 14 -0.75 -18.44 -4.17
N GLY A 15 -1.35 -17.48 -3.49
CA GLY A 15 -1.19 -17.24 -2.05
C GLY A 15 0.18 -16.73 -1.61
N VAL A 16 1.06 -16.31 -2.54
CA VAL A 16 2.42 -15.86 -2.21
C VAL A 16 2.47 -14.35 -1.92
N VAL A 17 1.91 -13.53 -2.81
CA VAL A 17 2.06 -12.07 -2.73
C VAL A 17 0.89 -11.43 -2.00
N SER A 18 1.14 -10.69 -0.92
CA SER A 18 0.09 -9.99 -0.17
C SER A 18 -0.44 -8.76 -0.92
N CYS A 19 -1.70 -8.39 -0.70
CA CYS A 19 -2.28 -7.15 -1.20
C CYS A 19 -1.54 -5.93 -0.67
N SER A 20 -1.03 -6.04 0.55
CA SER A 20 -0.22 -5.03 1.23
C SER A 20 1.10 -4.77 0.50
N ASP A 21 1.81 -5.82 0.06
CA ASP A 21 3.04 -5.68 -0.73
C ASP A 21 2.77 -5.17 -2.15
N ILE A 22 1.64 -5.55 -2.76
CA ILE A 22 1.21 -4.99 -4.06
C ILE A 22 1.01 -3.47 -3.93
N LEU A 23 0.35 -3.01 -2.87
CA LEU A 23 0.09 -1.58 -2.66
C LEU A 23 1.39 -0.79 -2.45
N ALA A 24 2.32 -1.34 -1.66
CA ALA A 24 3.63 -0.73 -1.44
C ALA A 24 4.43 -0.62 -2.76
N THR A 25 4.47 -1.70 -3.54
CA THR A 25 5.18 -1.76 -4.83
C THR A 25 4.59 -0.78 -5.84
N ALA A 26 3.25 -0.77 -5.98
CA ALA A 26 2.57 0.14 -6.88
C ALA A 26 2.83 1.61 -6.52
N THR A 27 2.95 1.92 -5.23
CA THR A 27 3.29 3.28 -4.76
C THR A 27 4.71 3.66 -5.15
N ARG A 28 5.70 2.77 -4.93
CA ARG A 28 7.09 3.02 -5.34
C ARG A 28 7.19 3.21 -6.85
N ASP A 29 6.51 2.37 -7.62
CA ASP A 29 6.49 2.47 -9.08
C ASP A 29 5.88 3.79 -9.53
N LEU A 30 4.79 4.25 -8.89
CA LEU A 30 4.21 5.57 -9.17
C LEU A 30 5.20 6.70 -8.86
N VAL A 31 5.90 6.66 -7.73
CA VAL A 31 6.92 7.66 -7.37
C VAL A 31 7.98 7.76 -8.47
N VAL A 32 8.46 6.63 -8.99
CA VAL A 32 9.43 6.60 -10.09
C VAL A 32 8.82 7.16 -11.38
N VAL A 33 7.59 6.79 -11.73
CA VAL A 33 6.89 7.27 -12.94
C VAL A 33 6.73 8.79 -12.93
N VAL A 34 6.48 9.40 -11.77
CA VAL A 34 6.36 10.87 -11.65
C VAL A 34 7.70 11.59 -11.53
N GLY A 35 8.83 10.90 -11.74
CA GLY A 35 10.18 11.47 -11.70
C GLY A 35 10.83 11.51 -10.32
N GLY A 36 10.24 10.83 -9.33
CA GLY A 36 10.81 10.66 -8.01
C GLY A 36 11.92 9.60 -7.96
N PRO A 37 12.57 9.44 -6.79
CA PRO A 37 13.67 8.50 -6.63
C PRO A 37 13.17 7.04 -6.62
N PHE A 38 14.01 6.14 -7.14
CA PHE A 38 13.86 4.72 -6.87
C PHE A 38 14.39 4.39 -5.48
N TYR A 39 13.65 3.57 -4.74
CA TYR A 39 14.10 2.99 -3.48
C TYR A 39 13.70 1.51 -3.42
N GLU A 40 14.51 0.72 -2.74
CA GLU A 40 14.23 -0.68 -2.49
C GLU A 40 13.11 -0.81 -1.44
N LEU A 41 12.25 -1.81 -1.64
CA LEU A 41 11.18 -2.14 -0.71
C LEU A 41 11.51 -3.44 -0.01
N ASP A 42 11.36 -3.45 1.31
CA ASP A 42 11.25 -4.69 2.05
C ASP A 42 9.89 -5.32 1.79
N PHE A 43 9.89 -6.62 1.54
CA PHE A 43 8.71 -7.45 1.29
C PHE A 43 8.39 -8.37 2.47
N GLY A 44 7.21 -8.96 2.48
CA GLY A 44 6.75 -9.88 3.53
C GLY A 44 5.64 -9.30 4.40
N ARG A 45 5.03 -8.18 4.01
CA ARG A 45 3.82 -7.68 4.68
C ARG A 45 2.72 -8.72 4.52
N LYS A 46 1.85 -8.84 5.52
CA LYS A 46 0.68 -9.72 5.49
C LYS A 46 -0.60 -8.91 5.49
N ASP A 47 -1.63 -9.44 4.83
CA ASP A 47 -2.92 -8.80 4.76
C ASP A 47 -3.68 -8.93 6.08
N SER A 48 -4.34 -7.84 6.50
CA SER A 48 -5.22 -7.89 7.65
C SER A 48 -6.54 -8.59 7.31
N VAL A 49 -7.14 -9.22 8.31
CA VAL A 49 -8.45 -9.88 8.20
C VAL A 49 -9.62 -8.96 8.55
N GLU A 50 -9.33 -7.78 9.08
CA GLU A 50 -10.29 -6.79 9.53
C GLU A 50 -9.84 -5.39 9.12
N SER A 51 -10.80 -4.53 8.77
CA SER A 51 -10.61 -3.10 8.57
C SER A 51 -11.15 -2.31 9.77
N LYS A 52 -10.42 -1.30 10.23
CA LYS A 52 -10.82 -0.44 11.36
C LYS A 52 -11.06 0.99 10.89
N ALA A 53 -12.31 1.32 10.54
CA ALA A 53 -12.65 2.65 10.02
C ALA A 53 -12.35 3.77 11.04
N ILE A 54 -12.60 3.51 12.33
CA ILE A 54 -12.33 4.47 13.41
C ILE A 54 -10.85 4.85 13.54
N ASP A 55 -9.93 3.97 13.12
CA ASP A 55 -8.50 4.29 13.12
C ASP A 55 -8.17 5.34 12.06
N ALA A 56 -8.86 5.35 10.93
CA ALA A 56 -8.59 6.31 9.86
C ALA A 56 -8.93 7.75 10.28
N GLU A 57 -10.02 7.93 11.00
CA GLU A 57 -10.44 9.24 11.50
C GLU A 57 -9.53 9.77 12.62
N ASN A 58 -8.95 8.87 13.42
CA ASN A 58 -8.20 9.25 14.61
C ASN A 58 -6.67 9.23 14.44
N LYS A 59 -6.13 8.53 13.43
CA LYS A 59 -4.67 8.37 13.25
C LYS A 59 -4.08 9.17 12.09
N TYR A 60 -4.91 9.66 11.16
CA TYR A 60 -4.41 10.43 10.02
C TYR A 60 -4.61 11.93 10.24
N PRO A 61 -3.62 12.77 9.87
CA PRO A 61 -3.72 14.20 10.05
C PRO A 61 -4.79 14.80 9.13
N LEU A 62 -5.53 15.78 9.65
CA LEU A 62 -6.51 16.54 8.88
C LEU A 62 -5.87 17.79 8.28
N PRO A 63 -6.35 18.28 7.12
CA PRO A 63 -5.82 19.49 6.48
C PRO A 63 -5.92 20.77 7.34
N THR A 64 -6.75 20.75 8.39
CA THR A 64 -7.01 21.87 9.30
C THR A 64 -6.19 21.80 10.59
N MET A 65 -5.34 20.80 10.77
CA MET A 65 -4.49 20.67 11.96
C MET A 65 -3.35 21.70 11.96
N THR A 66 -2.97 22.14 13.16
CA THR A 66 -1.80 23.02 13.34
C THR A 66 -0.50 22.23 13.25
N MET A 67 0.64 22.90 12.97
CA MET A 67 1.94 22.22 12.83
C MET A 67 2.41 21.45 14.08
N SER A 68 1.89 21.81 15.26
CA SER A 68 2.27 21.21 16.54
C SER A 68 1.40 20.02 16.96
N GLN A 69 0.33 19.73 16.21
CA GLN A 69 -0.52 18.55 16.41
C GLN A 69 -0.02 17.39 15.55
#